data_AF-G5IN56-F1
#
_entry.id   AF-G5IN56-F1
#
_cell.length_a   1.000
_cell.length_b   1.000
_cell.length_c   1.000
_cell.angle_alpha   90.00
_cell.angle_beta   90.00
_cell.angle_gamma   90.00
#
_symmetry.space_group_name_H-M   'P 1'
#
loop_
_entity.id
_entity.type
_entity.pdbx_description
1 polymer ?
#
loop_
_entity_poly.entity_id
_entity_poly.type
_entity_poly.pdbx_seq_one_letter_code
_entity_poly.pdbx_strand_id
1 'polypeptide(L)'
;MVEKRIFGTRSDGTCVDCVTVTNNFGEFVELLNYGATIYRVCVLDRKGVIGDVVRGARNLDSFSSGFNGSVIGRCANRIANGRFSVDGKEIQLECNAGGHFLHGASGNYAFQLFNTEIDNGGNRVTFTYTDKGAGGFGCEVEVRVTYVFDDFHCLHIVYEMSPDGITVLCPTNHAFFCLSEYGEVSDDTLLLNADFMAVKGESKMPEGGVISVKDSPFDFRERRRISDCLNQMNTGAMCTPVDETFLLRSDNGKPAASVQSEDSGRIMNVYTDMPAMVLFVPYEAQPKIGKDEVSYSGYFAICLETQFVPNAVNCPEFQSPIYREGERLVSETVYEFLTNDCG
;
A
#
# COMPACT_ATOMS: atom_id res chain seq x y z
N MET A 1 12.55 -11.05 18.05
CA MET A 1 12.02 -12.43 18.24
C MET A 1 11.10 -12.73 17.07
N VAL A 2 11.12 -13.96 16.53
CA VAL A 2 10.18 -14.37 15.47
C VAL A 2 9.42 -15.61 15.89
N GLU A 3 8.11 -15.56 15.74
CA GLU A 3 7.22 -16.67 15.99
C GLU A 3 6.38 -16.96 14.75
N LYS A 4 6.11 -18.23 14.48
CA LYS A 4 5.26 -18.66 13.37
C LYS A 4 4.12 -19.52 13.91
N ARG A 5 2.89 -19.19 13.53
CA ARG A 5 1.68 -19.94 13.88
C ARG A 5 0.76 -20.07 12.67
N ILE A 6 -0.14 -21.05 12.71
CA ILE A 6 -1.23 -21.12 11.73
C ILE A 6 -2.21 -19.98 12.03
N PHE A 7 -2.49 -19.15 11.04
CA PHE A 7 -3.53 -18.12 11.09
C PHE A 7 -4.91 -18.72 10.85
N GLY A 8 -5.02 -19.59 9.85
CA GLY A 8 -6.25 -20.25 9.48
C GLY A 8 -6.04 -21.22 8.33
N THR A 9 -7.14 -21.81 7.86
CA THR A 9 -7.13 -22.78 6.76
C THR A 9 -8.14 -22.34 5.71
N ARG A 10 -7.71 -22.31 4.45
CA ARG A 10 -8.56 -21.98 3.30
C ARG A 10 -9.56 -23.10 3.05
N SER A 11 -10.58 -22.81 2.25
CA SER A 11 -11.60 -23.79 1.85
C SER A 11 -11.04 -25.01 1.10
N ASP A 12 -9.87 -24.87 0.46
CA ASP A 12 -9.15 -25.95 -0.24
C ASP A 12 -8.27 -26.80 0.68
N GLY A 13 -8.25 -26.50 2.00
CA GLY A 13 -7.44 -27.20 2.99
C GLY A 13 -6.04 -26.63 3.20
N THR A 14 -5.63 -25.62 2.43
CA THR A 14 -4.29 -25.03 2.55
C THR A 14 -4.19 -24.12 3.77
N CYS A 15 -3.15 -24.29 4.58
CA CYS A 15 -2.90 -23.44 5.74
C CYS A 15 -2.34 -22.06 5.32
N VAL A 16 -2.82 -21.03 6.00
CA VAL A 16 -2.23 -19.69 6.00
C VAL A 16 -1.46 -19.52 7.29
N ASP A 17 -0.22 -19.12 7.17
CA ASP A 17 0.68 -18.88 8.28
C ASP A 17 0.68 -17.39 8.64
N CYS A 18 0.81 -17.11 9.94
CA CYS A 18 1.15 -15.80 10.46
C CYS A 18 2.54 -15.86 11.07
N VAL A 19 3.38 -14.91 10.70
CA VAL A 19 4.71 -14.70 11.26
C VAL A 19 4.69 -13.41 12.05
N THR A 20 4.99 -13.49 13.35
CA THR A 20 5.11 -12.34 14.23
C THR A 20 6.58 -11.99 14.40
N VAL A 21 6.94 -10.74 14.12
CA VAL A 21 8.30 -10.21 14.34
C VAL A 21 8.22 -9.14 15.41
N THR A 22 8.91 -9.35 16.53
CA THR A 22 8.91 -8.46 17.70
C THR A 22 10.29 -7.85 17.91
N ASN A 23 10.35 -6.53 18.06
CA ASN A 23 11.59 -5.79 18.35
C ASN A 23 11.91 -5.78 19.86
N ASN A 24 13.02 -5.17 20.25
CA ASN A 24 13.47 -5.12 21.65
C ASN A 24 12.61 -4.23 22.56
N PHE A 25 11.68 -3.46 22.00
CA PHE A 25 10.72 -2.62 22.75
C PHE A 25 9.38 -3.32 22.98
N GLY A 26 9.21 -4.55 22.48
CA GLY A 26 7.98 -5.32 22.60
C GLY A 26 6.93 -4.98 21.53
N GLU A 27 7.21 -4.02 20.66
CA GLU A 27 6.42 -3.74 19.47
C GLU A 27 6.56 -4.88 18.47
N PHE A 28 5.56 -5.07 17.62
CA PHE A 28 5.57 -6.18 16.70
C PHE A 28 4.76 -5.95 15.44
N VAL A 29 5.11 -6.70 14.40
CA VAL A 29 4.31 -6.83 13.18
C VAL A 29 3.83 -8.27 13.03
N GLU A 30 2.61 -8.45 12.54
CA GLU A 30 2.09 -9.76 12.13
C GLU A 30 1.93 -9.79 10.62
N LEU A 31 2.59 -10.77 9.99
CA LEU A 31 2.66 -10.92 8.54
C LEU A 31 2.05 -12.25 8.10
N LEU A 32 1.16 -12.23 7.11
CA LEU A 32 0.55 -13.45 6.56
C LEU A 32 1.23 -13.85 5.25
N ASN A 33 1.46 -15.15 5.07
CA ASN A 33 1.96 -15.65 3.78
C ASN A 33 0.90 -15.63 2.67
N TYR A 34 -0.38 -15.41 3.02
CA TYR A 34 -1.42 -15.12 2.05
C TYR A 34 -1.40 -13.63 1.70
N GLY A 35 -1.17 -13.33 0.42
CA GLY A 35 -1.01 -11.98 -0.08
C GLY A 35 0.24 -11.25 0.39
N ALA A 36 1.18 -11.96 1.04
CA ALA A 36 2.32 -11.36 1.75
C ALA A 36 1.86 -10.18 2.64
N THR A 37 0.76 -10.38 3.37
CA THR A 37 -0.05 -9.29 3.96
C THR A 37 0.51 -8.79 5.28
N ILE A 38 0.56 -7.48 5.47
CA ILE A 38 0.66 -6.84 6.79
C ILE A 38 -0.70 -6.96 7.48
N TYR A 39 -0.81 -7.85 8.46
CA TYR A 39 -2.03 -8.04 9.23
C TYR A 39 -2.10 -7.11 10.44
N ARG A 40 -0.98 -6.91 11.15
CA ARG A 40 -0.86 -5.95 12.25
C ARG A 40 0.45 -5.20 12.21
N VAL A 41 0.41 -3.96 12.70
CA VAL A 41 1.58 -3.21 13.13
C VAL A 41 1.23 -2.63 14.50
N CYS A 42 1.87 -3.14 15.54
CA CYS A 42 1.58 -2.82 16.92
C CYS A 42 2.75 -2.03 17.50
N VAL A 43 2.55 -0.72 17.67
CA VAL A 43 3.60 0.24 18.05
C VAL A 43 3.19 1.09 19.25
N LEU A 44 4.18 1.60 19.98
CA LEU A 44 3.99 2.40 21.18
C LEU A 44 3.26 3.71 20.87
N ASP A 45 2.41 4.16 21.79
CA ASP A 45 1.91 5.52 21.86
C ASP A 45 2.74 6.37 22.84
N ARG A 46 2.42 7.67 22.99
CA ARG A 46 3.13 8.57 23.93
C ARG A 46 2.96 8.19 25.41
N LYS A 47 2.07 7.27 25.75
CA LYS A 47 1.87 6.73 27.10
C LYS A 47 2.56 5.39 27.30
N GLY A 48 3.28 4.89 26.30
CA GLY A 48 3.94 3.58 26.31
C GLY A 48 2.98 2.40 26.10
N VAL A 49 1.79 2.64 25.55
CA VAL A 49 0.82 1.60 25.23
C VAL A 49 1.01 1.15 23.78
N ILE A 50 1.24 -0.14 23.60
CA ILE A 50 1.33 -0.78 22.29
C ILE A 50 -0.09 -0.96 21.73
N GLY A 51 -0.35 -0.43 20.54
CA GLY A 51 -1.63 -0.52 19.88
C GLY A 51 -1.49 -0.74 18.37
N ASP A 52 -2.50 -1.37 17.78
CA ASP A 52 -2.49 -1.77 16.37
C ASP A 52 -2.91 -0.60 15.46
N VAL A 53 -2.00 -0.18 14.60
CA VAL A 53 -2.22 0.95 13.69
C VAL A 53 -2.70 0.54 12.30
N VAL A 54 -2.98 -0.75 12.06
CA VAL A 54 -3.49 -1.25 10.77
C VAL A 54 -4.95 -1.70 10.91
N ARG A 55 -5.80 -1.31 9.97
CA ARG A 55 -7.16 -1.82 9.80
C ARG A 55 -7.09 -3.12 9.00
N GLY A 56 -7.65 -4.20 9.56
CA GLY A 56 -7.47 -5.54 9.03
C GLY A 56 -8.79 -6.23 8.74
N ALA A 57 -8.74 -7.23 7.86
CA ALA A 57 -9.88 -8.07 7.57
C ALA A 57 -10.26 -8.91 8.81
N ARG A 58 -11.56 -9.15 9.02
CA ARG A 58 -12.08 -9.87 10.19
C ARG A 58 -11.55 -11.30 10.32
N ASN A 59 -11.45 -12.00 9.19
CA ASN A 59 -11.05 -13.40 9.10
C ASN A 59 -10.52 -13.72 7.69
N LEU A 60 -10.04 -14.94 7.49
CA LEU A 60 -9.44 -15.36 6.22
C LEU A 60 -10.40 -15.18 5.02
N ASP A 61 -11.69 -15.52 5.20
CA ASP A 61 -12.69 -15.38 4.14
C ASP A 61 -12.87 -13.92 3.71
N SER A 62 -12.70 -12.97 4.65
CA SER A 62 -12.82 -11.54 4.37
C SER A 62 -11.71 -11.01 3.45
N PHE A 63 -10.54 -11.66 3.40
CA PHE A 63 -9.46 -11.28 2.48
C PHE A 63 -9.82 -11.53 1.01
N SER A 64 -10.73 -12.46 0.71
CA SER A 64 -11.17 -12.70 -0.68
C SER A 64 -11.89 -11.50 -1.32
N SER A 65 -12.31 -10.53 -0.50
CA SER A 65 -13.12 -9.37 -0.91
C SER A 65 -12.40 -8.02 -0.78
N GLY A 66 -11.10 -8.00 -0.44
CA GLY A 66 -10.36 -6.74 -0.27
C GLY A 66 -8.85 -6.92 -0.20
N PHE A 67 -8.13 -5.81 -0.13
CA PHE A 67 -6.66 -5.76 -0.23
C PHE A 67 -5.96 -5.44 1.09
N ASN A 68 -6.67 -5.52 2.22
CA ASN A 68 -6.31 -4.96 3.54
C ASN A 68 -4.88 -5.31 4.03
N GLY A 69 -3.88 -4.51 3.66
CA GLY A 69 -2.47 -4.75 3.97
C GLY A 69 -1.75 -5.74 3.07
N SER A 70 -2.42 -6.28 2.05
CA SER A 70 -1.83 -7.22 1.10
C SER A 70 -0.92 -6.52 0.10
N VAL A 71 0.06 -7.25 -0.40
CA VAL A 71 0.83 -6.83 -1.57
C VAL A 71 -0.06 -6.90 -2.80
N ILE A 72 -0.07 -5.81 -3.54
CA ILE A 72 -0.71 -5.75 -4.84
C ILE A 72 0.34 -5.96 -5.91
N GLY A 73 0.04 -6.80 -6.89
CA GLY A 73 0.87 -7.00 -8.06
C GLY A 73 0.18 -7.90 -9.07
N ARG A 74 0.77 -8.17 -10.24
CA ARG A 74 2.07 -7.68 -10.70
C ARG A 74 2.12 -6.16 -10.95
N CYS A 75 0.98 -5.56 -11.26
CA CYS A 75 0.83 -4.11 -11.45
C CYS A 75 -0.34 -3.57 -10.61
N ALA A 76 -0.03 -2.62 -9.74
CA ALA A 76 -0.98 -1.90 -8.93
C ALA A 76 -1.70 -0.80 -9.75
N ASN A 77 -2.84 -0.38 -9.21
CA ASN A 77 -3.79 0.57 -9.78
C ASN A 77 -4.22 0.21 -11.22
N ARG A 78 -4.64 1.20 -12.01
CA ARG A 78 -5.34 1.01 -13.27
C ARG A 78 -4.42 1.10 -14.49
N ILE A 79 -4.77 0.34 -15.52
CA ILE A 79 -4.28 0.53 -16.90
C ILE A 79 -5.51 0.70 -17.79
N ALA A 80 -5.54 1.81 -18.54
CA ALA A 80 -6.65 2.15 -19.40
C ALA A 80 -6.91 1.03 -20.41
N ASN A 81 -8.16 0.56 -20.44
CA ASN A 81 -8.64 -0.55 -21.28
C ASN A 81 -7.86 -1.87 -21.12
N GLY A 82 -7.07 -2.00 -20.04
CA GLY A 82 -6.15 -3.10 -19.85
C GLY A 82 -5.15 -3.24 -21.00
N ARG A 83 -4.82 -2.16 -21.70
CA ARG A 83 -4.07 -2.21 -22.95
C ARG A 83 -2.91 -1.24 -22.92
N PHE A 84 -1.77 -1.67 -23.44
CA PHE A 84 -0.60 -0.82 -23.65
C PHE A 84 0.22 -1.36 -24.83
N SER A 85 1.14 -0.54 -25.34
CA SER A 85 2.01 -0.92 -26.46
C SER A 85 3.48 -0.85 -26.07
N VAL A 86 4.25 -1.85 -26.49
CA VAL A 86 5.71 -1.92 -26.30
C VAL A 86 6.33 -2.50 -27.57
N ASP A 87 7.37 -1.85 -28.10
CA ASP A 87 8.05 -2.22 -29.34
C ASP A 87 7.11 -2.43 -30.54
N GLY A 88 6.05 -1.61 -30.62
CA GLY A 88 5.02 -1.70 -31.67
C GLY A 88 4.09 -2.92 -31.55
N LYS A 89 4.20 -3.70 -30.47
CA LYS A 89 3.27 -4.78 -30.12
C LYS A 89 2.29 -4.31 -29.06
N GLU A 90 1.04 -4.63 -29.26
CA GLU A 90 -0.02 -4.37 -28.31
C GLU A 90 -0.18 -5.54 -27.34
N ILE A 91 -0.23 -5.24 -26.05
CA ILE A 91 -0.47 -6.21 -24.98
C ILE A 91 -1.85 -5.93 -24.38
N GLN A 92 -2.64 -6.99 -24.23
CA GLN A 92 -3.97 -6.95 -23.62
C GLN A 92 -3.96 -7.73 -22.30
N LEU A 93 -4.18 -7.01 -21.21
CA LEU A 93 -4.42 -7.53 -19.87
C LEU A 93 -5.92 -7.77 -19.65
N GLU A 94 -6.23 -8.52 -18.61
CA GLU A 94 -7.59 -8.72 -18.16
C GLU A 94 -8.21 -7.43 -17.62
N CYS A 95 -9.46 -7.15 -18.02
CA CYS A 95 -10.22 -6.01 -17.53
C CYS A 95 -11.23 -6.46 -16.46
N ASN A 96 -10.93 -6.17 -15.19
CA ASN A 96 -11.76 -6.51 -14.03
C ASN A 96 -12.50 -5.31 -13.42
N ALA A 97 -12.29 -4.09 -13.93
CA ALA A 97 -12.87 -2.87 -13.37
C ALA A 97 -13.41 -1.95 -14.47
N GLY A 98 -14.71 -2.10 -14.80
CA GLY A 98 -15.40 -1.18 -15.71
C GLY A 98 -14.80 -1.10 -17.12
N GLY A 99 -14.24 -2.21 -17.62
CA GLY A 99 -13.55 -2.26 -18.92
C GLY A 99 -12.07 -1.88 -18.85
N HIS A 100 -11.54 -1.59 -17.67
CA HIS A 100 -10.12 -1.35 -17.43
C HIS A 100 -9.49 -2.46 -16.58
N PHE A 101 -8.16 -2.55 -16.61
CA PHE A 101 -7.38 -3.37 -15.69
C PHE A 101 -7.27 -2.66 -14.34
N LEU A 102 -7.30 -3.43 -13.24
CA LEU A 102 -7.08 -2.94 -11.88
C LEU A 102 -6.35 -3.98 -11.03
N HIS A 103 -5.26 -3.56 -10.38
CA HIS A 103 -4.57 -4.29 -9.30
C HIS A 103 -4.30 -5.76 -9.65
N GLY A 104 -3.63 -6.06 -10.76
CA GLY A 104 -3.26 -7.44 -11.14
C GLY A 104 -4.38 -8.32 -11.70
N ALA A 105 -5.64 -7.87 -11.67
CA ALA A 105 -6.82 -8.64 -12.10
C ALA A 105 -6.87 -10.05 -11.45
N SER A 106 -7.17 -11.10 -12.20
CA SER A 106 -7.15 -12.48 -11.67
C SER A 106 -5.78 -12.95 -11.17
N GLY A 107 -4.70 -12.30 -11.62
CA GLY A 107 -3.33 -12.56 -11.18
C GLY A 107 -2.91 -11.80 -9.93
N ASN A 108 -3.82 -11.11 -9.24
CA ASN A 108 -3.45 -10.26 -8.11
C ASN A 108 -2.74 -11.04 -7.00
N TYR A 109 -1.58 -10.54 -6.57
CA TYR A 109 -0.78 -11.10 -5.49
C TYR A 109 -1.52 -11.15 -4.15
N ALA A 110 -2.47 -10.24 -3.92
CA ALA A 110 -3.29 -10.22 -2.72
C ALA A 110 -4.05 -11.55 -2.46
N PHE A 111 -4.25 -12.36 -3.50
CA PHE A 111 -4.97 -13.64 -3.42
C PHE A 111 -4.07 -14.87 -3.62
N GLN A 112 -2.75 -14.68 -3.64
CA GLN A 112 -1.79 -15.76 -3.80
C GLN A 112 -1.23 -16.21 -2.46
N LEU A 113 -0.90 -17.49 -2.36
CA LEU A 113 -0.18 -18.03 -1.22
C LEU A 113 1.32 -18.05 -1.54
N PHE A 114 2.10 -17.35 -0.73
CA PHE A 114 3.54 -17.28 -0.85
C PHE A 114 4.21 -18.35 0.00
N ASN A 115 5.40 -18.77 -0.42
CA ASN A 115 6.31 -19.50 0.44
C ASN A 115 6.94 -18.53 1.45
N THR A 116 7.29 -19.03 2.64
CA THR A 116 7.84 -18.20 3.72
C THR A 116 9.24 -18.66 4.09
N GLU A 117 10.21 -17.74 4.03
CA GLU A 117 11.56 -17.88 4.52
C GLU A 117 11.75 -16.92 5.72
N ILE A 118 12.26 -17.42 6.85
CA ILE A 118 12.56 -16.60 8.04
C ILE A 118 14.06 -16.66 8.26
N ASP A 119 14.71 -15.50 8.38
CA ASP A 119 16.14 -15.42 8.65
C ASP A 119 16.47 -15.84 10.10
N ASN A 120 17.65 -16.44 10.28
CA ASN A 120 18.19 -16.83 11.59
C ASN A 120 18.37 -15.62 12.53
N GLY A 121 18.56 -14.41 11.98
CA GLY A 121 18.64 -13.16 12.73
C GLY A 121 17.34 -12.74 13.41
N GLY A 122 16.20 -13.32 13.02
CA GLY A 122 14.94 -13.17 13.76
C GLY A 122 14.30 -11.77 13.67
N ASN A 123 14.52 -11.04 12.58
CA ASN A 123 13.85 -9.77 12.28
C ASN A 123 13.42 -9.61 10.81
N ARG A 124 13.66 -10.64 9.98
CA ARG A 124 13.46 -10.62 8.53
C ARG A 124 12.61 -11.79 8.09
N VAL A 125 11.58 -11.52 7.30
CA VAL A 125 10.67 -12.51 6.71
C VAL A 125 10.60 -12.25 5.22
N THR A 126 10.92 -13.25 4.40
CA THR A 126 10.83 -13.17 2.94
C THR A 126 9.72 -14.07 2.44
N PHE A 127 8.78 -13.48 1.70
CA PHE A 127 7.74 -14.19 0.99
C PHE A 127 8.13 -14.35 -0.48
N THR A 128 8.05 -15.57 -1.02
CA THR A 128 8.39 -15.85 -2.42
C THR A 128 7.23 -16.48 -3.18
N TYR A 129 7.09 -16.11 -4.45
CA TYR A 129 6.04 -16.61 -5.33
C TYR A 129 6.52 -16.59 -6.78
N THR A 130 6.27 -17.68 -7.51
CA THR A 130 6.45 -17.72 -8.96
C THR A 130 5.12 -17.39 -9.62
N ASP A 131 5.01 -16.18 -10.13
CA ASP A 131 3.86 -15.72 -10.90
C ASP A 131 3.90 -16.31 -12.31
N LYS A 132 2.84 -17.05 -12.68
CA LYS A 132 2.73 -17.76 -13.96
C LYS A 132 2.08 -16.95 -15.10
N GLY A 133 1.89 -15.64 -14.91
CA GLY A 133 1.38 -14.73 -15.94
C GLY A 133 -0.14 -14.65 -16.03
N ALA A 134 -0.86 -15.00 -14.96
CA ALA A 134 -2.31 -14.78 -14.83
C ALA A 134 -2.67 -13.28 -14.96
N GLY A 135 -3.92 -12.93 -15.25
CA GLY A 135 -4.31 -11.53 -15.52
C GLY A 135 -3.89 -10.99 -16.90
N GLY A 136 -3.39 -11.87 -17.79
CA GLY A 136 -3.04 -11.54 -19.18
C GLY A 136 -1.60 -11.07 -19.39
N PHE A 137 -0.72 -11.20 -18.39
CA PHE A 137 0.68 -10.75 -18.49
C PHE A 137 1.56 -11.61 -19.42
N GLY A 138 1.23 -12.89 -19.60
CA GLY A 138 1.81 -13.74 -20.65
C GLY A 138 3.28 -14.14 -20.49
N CYS A 139 3.89 -13.87 -19.33
CA CYS A 139 5.23 -14.32 -18.97
C CYS A 139 5.33 -14.61 -17.46
N GLU A 140 6.32 -15.37 -17.02
CA GLU A 140 6.57 -15.66 -15.62
C GLU A 140 7.33 -14.51 -14.94
N VAL A 141 7.11 -14.35 -13.64
CA VAL A 141 7.91 -13.46 -12.77
C VAL A 141 8.25 -14.20 -11.48
N GLU A 142 9.53 -14.19 -11.13
CA GLU A 142 9.98 -14.53 -9.80
C GLU A 142 9.80 -13.33 -8.87
N VAL A 143 8.97 -13.47 -7.85
CA VAL A 143 8.61 -12.42 -6.89
C VAL A 143 9.22 -12.75 -5.53
N ARG A 144 9.92 -11.78 -4.94
CA ARG A 144 10.31 -11.79 -3.52
C ARG A 144 9.81 -10.51 -2.85
N VAL A 145 9.13 -10.67 -1.72
CA VAL A 145 8.73 -9.56 -0.85
C VAL A 145 9.36 -9.79 0.51
N THR A 146 10.31 -8.93 0.88
CA THR A 146 11.02 -9.03 2.15
C THR A 146 10.54 -7.97 3.11
N TYR A 147 10.10 -8.40 4.29
CA TYR A 147 9.78 -7.53 5.42
C TYR A 147 10.93 -7.57 6.43
N VAL A 148 11.33 -6.40 6.93
CA VAL A 148 12.24 -6.28 8.08
C VAL A 148 11.59 -5.36 9.10
N PHE A 149 11.45 -5.82 10.34
CA PHE A 149 11.02 -4.97 11.44
C PHE A 149 12.15 -4.90 12.48
N ASP A 150 12.69 -3.71 12.70
CA ASP A 150 13.92 -3.53 13.46
C ASP A 150 13.72 -2.79 14.80
N ASP A 151 14.84 -2.62 15.51
CA ASP A 151 14.89 -1.91 16.79
C ASP A 151 14.93 -0.38 16.62
N PHE A 152 14.83 0.14 15.39
CA PHE A 152 14.66 1.55 15.10
C PHE A 152 13.20 1.90 14.79
N HIS A 153 12.26 0.98 15.10
CA HIS A 153 10.83 1.15 14.86
C HIS A 153 10.48 1.26 13.37
N CYS A 154 11.33 0.70 12.49
CA CYS A 154 11.15 0.74 11.05
C CYS A 154 10.62 -0.60 10.53
N LEU A 155 9.51 -0.56 9.80
CA LEU A 155 9.03 -1.65 8.96
C LEU A 155 9.45 -1.39 7.51
N HIS A 156 10.45 -2.13 7.05
CA HIS A 156 10.89 -2.13 5.67
C HIS A 156 10.10 -3.14 4.85
N ILE A 157 9.78 -2.77 3.61
CA ILE A 157 9.21 -3.65 2.59
C ILE A 157 10.09 -3.53 1.35
N VAL A 158 10.73 -4.62 0.97
CA VAL A 158 11.57 -4.69 -0.23
C VAL A 158 10.94 -5.63 -1.24
N TYR A 159 10.66 -5.10 -2.43
CA TYR A 159 10.16 -5.85 -3.58
C TYR A 159 11.30 -6.17 -4.51
N GLU A 160 11.45 -7.43 -4.89
CA GLU A 160 12.35 -7.87 -5.95
C GLU A 160 11.57 -8.71 -6.95
N MET A 161 11.54 -8.28 -8.21
CA MET A 161 10.77 -8.93 -9.26
C MET A 161 11.61 -9.10 -10.53
N SER A 162 11.69 -10.33 -11.05
CA SER A 162 12.48 -10.66 -12.24
C SER A 162 11.61 -11.38 -13.26
N PRO A 163 11.25 -10.73 -14.38
CA PRO A 163 10.44 -11.34 -15.43
C PRO A 163 11.29 -12.18 -16.40
N ASP A 164 10.70 -13.23 -16.97
CA ASP A 164 11.29 -14.00 -18.07
C ASP A 164 10.83 -13.52 -19.46
N GLY A 165 10.15 -12.37 -19.52
CA GLY A 165 9.59 -11.79 -20.73
C GLY A 165 9.26 -10.31 -20.55
N ILE A 166 8.66 -9.69 -21.58
CA ILE A 166 8.25 -8.29 -21.51
C ILE A 166 6.94 -8.18 -20.71
N THR A 167 6.94 -7.37 -19.65
CA THR A 167 5.77 -7.20 -18.77
C THR A 167 5.78 -5.86 -18.06
N VAL A 168 4.76 -5.63 -17.22
CA VAL A 168 4.65 -4.44 -16.36
C VAL A 168 4.87 -4.86 -14.92
N LEU A 169 5.77 -4.20 -14.20
CA LEU A 169 6.03 -4.43 -12.77
C LEU A 169 5.77 -3.14 -12.00
N CYS A 170 4.79 -3.16 -11.11
CA CYS A 170 4.44 -2.03 -10.25
C CYS A 170 3.80 -2.56 -8.96
N PRO A 171 4.58 -3.18 -8.06
CA PRO A 171 4.06 -3.66 -6.79
C PRO A 171 3.82 -2.52 -5.81
N THR A 172 2.89 -2.71 -4.88
CA THR A 172 2.73 -1.84 -3.70
C THR A 172 2.14 -2.64 -2.54
N ASN A 173 2.03 -2.05 -1.35
CA ASN A 173 1.30 -2.62 -0.23
C ASN A 173 0.06 -1.76 0.07
N HIS A 174 -1.10 -2.39 0.21
CA HIS A 174 -2.38 -1.69 0.38
C HIS A 174 -2.84 -1.66 1.85
N ALA A 175 -1.93 -1.35 2.78
CA ALA A 175 -2.24 -1.20 4.20
C ALA A 175 -3.11 0.03 4.48
N PHE A 176 -4.13 -0.19 5.30
CA PHE A 176 -5.06 0.83 5.77
C PHE A 176 -4.64 1.24 7.17
N PHE A 177 -3.98 2.39 7.34
CA PHE A 177 -3.47 2.84 8.63
C PHE A 177 -4.48 3.69 9.40
N CYS A 178 -4.44 3.60 10.73
CA CYS A 178 -5.11 4.50 11.66
C CYS A 178 -4.27 4.62 12.95
N LEU A 179 -3.54 5.73 13.10
CA LEU A 179 -2.54 5.88 14.14
C LEU A 179 -3.13 6.11 15.55
N SER A 180 -4.39 6.54 15.63
CA SER A 180 -5.17 6.62 16.87
C SER A 180 -5.65 5.26 17.38
N GLU A 181 -5.41 4.17 16.64
CA GLU A 181 -5.92 2.80 16.88
C GLU A 181 -7.45 2.66 16.73
N TYR A 182 -8.24 3.67 17.07
CA TYR A 182 -9.70 3.66 16.97
C TYR A 182 -10.23 4.94 16.29
N GLY A 183 -11.42 4.83 15.70
CA GLY A 183 -12.09 5.96 15.06
C GLY A 183 -11.58 6.27 13.66
N GLU A 184 -11.65 7.55 13.30
CA GLU A 184 -11.39 8.09 11.97
C GLU A 184 -10.03 8.80 11.90
N VAL A 185 -9.45 8.86 10.71
CA VAL A 185 -8.16 9.54 10.45
C VAL A 185 -8.36 11.01 10.08
N SER A 186 -9.58 11.52 10.02
CA SER A 186 -9.88 12.90 9.59
C SER A 186 -9.21 13.97 10.48
N ASP A 187 -8.97 13.66 11.75
CA ASP A 187 -8.29 14.56 12.69
C ASP A 187 -6.77 14.40 12.71
N ASP A 188 -6.24 13.35 12.09
CA ASP A 188 -4.80 13.19 11.90
C ASP A 188 -4.27 14.28 10.95
N THR A 189 -3.01 14.62 11.12
CA THR A 189 -2.32 15.56 10.25
C THR A 189 -1.44 14.84 9.24
N LEU A 190 -1.40 15.35 8.02
CA LEU A 190 -0.61 14.84 6.92
C LEU A 190 0.35 15.92 6.42
N LEU A 191 1.59 15.52 6.18
CA LEU A 191 2.56 16.20 5.34
C LEU A 191 2.91 15.27 4.18
N LEU A 192 2.95 15.77 2.95
CA LEU A 192 3.27 15.01 1.75
C LEU A 192 4.24 15.80 0.88
N ASN A 193 5.41 15.22 0.61
CA ASN A 193 6.50 15.85 -0.10
C ASN A 193 6.31 15.81 -1.63
N ALA A 194 5.30 16.52 -2.13
CA ALA A 194 4.96 16.62 -3.55
C ALA A 194 4.49 18.03 -3.92
N ASP A 195 4.93 18.56 -5.07
CA ASP A 195 4.40 19.82 -5.62
C ASP A 195 3.26 19.62 -6.62
N PHE A 196 3.10 18.39 -7.12
CA PHE A 196 2.23 18.06 -8.23
C PHE A 196 1.49 16.76 -8.00
N MET A 197 0.32 16.66 -8.63
CA MET A 197 -0.42 15.42 -8.82
C MET A 197 -0.54 15.10 -10.31
N ALA A 198 -0.68 13.83 -10.63
CA ALA A 198 -1.05 13.40 -11.97
C ALA A 198 -2.51 13.79 -12.28
N VAL A 199 -2.77 14.31 -13.47
CA VAL A 199 -4.12 14.72 -13.86
C VAL A 199 -4.94 13.49 -14.26
N LYS A 200 -6.07 13.28 -13.58
CA LYS A 200 -7.04 12.26 -13.99
C LYS A 200 -7.85 12.75 -15.19
N GLY A 201 -7.96 11.89 -16.20
CA GLY A 201 -8.83 12.12 -17.35
C GLY A 201 -10.24 11.58 -17.14
N GLU A 202 -10.99 11.43 -18.24
CA GLU A 202 -12.39 10.97 -18.20
C GLU A 202 -12.53 9.55 -17.64
N SER A 203 -11.49 8.73 -17.80
CA SER A 203 -11.43 7.36 -17.25
C SER A 203 -11.16 7.32 -15.73
N LYS A 204 -11.07 8.48 -15.06
CA LYS A 204 -10.80 8.65 -13.62
C LYS A 204 -9.45 8.08 -13.16
N MET A 205 -8.51 7.91 -14.09
CA MET A 205 -7.11 7.60 -13.83
C MET A 205 -6.22 8.59 -14.61
N PRO A 206 -4.91 8.65 -14.34
CA PRO A 206 -3.99 9.47 -15.09
C PRO A 206 -4.01 9.16 -16.59
N GLU A 207 -4.17 10.20 -17.41
CA GLU A 207 -4.10 10.14 -18.88
C GLU A 207 -2.99 11.04 -19.44
N GLY A 208 -2.09 11.48 -18.56
CA GLY A 208 -1.01 12.41 -18.83
C GLY A 208 -1.20 13.77 -18.15
N GLY A 209 -0.15 14.58 -18.16
CA GLY A 209 -0.11 15.90 -17.54
C GLY A 209 -0.05 15.90 -16.01
N VAL A 210 0.29 17.06 -15.46
CA VAL A 210 0.44 17.28 -14.02
C VAL A 210 -0.23 18.58 -13.61
N ILE A 211 -0.78 18.61 -12.39
CA ILE A 211 -1.39 19.80 -11.80
C ILE A 211 -0.70 20.14 -10.48
N SER A 212 -0.45 21.43 -10.24
CA SER A 212 0.14 21.85 -8.96
C SER A 212 -0.84 21.63 -7.82
N VAL A 213 -0.35 21.14 -6.69
CA VAL A 213 -1.15 21.04 -5.46
C VAL A 213 -1.35 22.40 -4.79
N LYS A 214 -0.54 23.41 -5.16
CA LYS A 214 -0.57 24.74 -4.55
C LYS A 214 -1.98 25.34 -4.61
N ASP A 215 -2.42 25.87 -3.48
CA ASP A 215 -3.73 26.54 -3.33
C ASP A 215 -4.92 25.62 -3.66
N SER A 216 -4.74 24.29 -3.56
CA SER A 216 -5.79 23.27 -3.75
C SER A 216 -6.14 22.55 -2.43
N PRO A 217 -7.27 21.81 -2.38
CA PRO A 217 -7.59 20.94 -1.24
C PRO A 217 -6.50 19.92 -0.91
N PHE A 218 -5.67 19.59 -1.88
CA PHE A 218 -4.62 18.57 -1.82
C PHE A 218 -3.24 19.16 -1.47
N ASP A 219 -3.15 20.45 -1.11
CA ASP A 219 -1.89 21.07 -0.68
C ASP A 219 -1.49 20.57 0.72
N PHE A 220 -0.76 19.46 0.77
CA PHE A 220 -0.17 18.85 1.98
C PHE A 220 1.35 19.11 2.09
N ARG A 221 1.89 20.07 1.33
CA ARG A 221 3.33 20.40 1.38
C ARG A 221 3.77 20.89 2.76
N GLU A 222 2.85 21.55 3.44
CA GLU A 222 2.94 21.88 4.86
C GLU A 222 1.99 20.97 5.66
N ARG A 223 2.38 20.61 6.88
CA ARG A 223 1.58 19.75 7.75
C ARG A 223 0.22 20.40 8.04
N ARG A 224 -0.86 19.67 7.77
CA ARG A 224 -2.24 20.12 8.02
C ARG A 224 -3.18 18.95 8.29
N ARG A 225 -4.39 19.21 8.77
CA ARG A 225 -5.37 18.14 9.04
C ARG A 225 -5.92 17.55 7.75
N ILE A 226 -6.18 16.25 7.76
CA ILE A 226 -6.86 15.56 6.65
C ILE A 226 -8.27 16.12 6.47
N SER A 227 -8.98 16.45 7.55
CA SER A 227 -10.30 17.10 7.51
C SER A 227 -10.32 18.42 6.74
N ASP A 228 -9.22 19.19 6.69
CA ASP A 228 -9.20 20.43 5.91
C ASP A 228 -9.31 20.16 4.40
N CYS A 229 -8.73 19.04 3.92
CA CYS A 229 -8.89 18.56 2.55
C CYS A 229 -10.31 18.07 2.31
N LEU A 230 -10.81 17.21 3.20
CA LEU A 230 -12.14 16.60 3.10
C LEU A 230 -13.26 17.65 3.10
N ASN A 231 -13.16 18.69 3.94
CA ASN A 231 -14.14 19.77 4.01
C ASN A 231 -14.19 20.61 2.73
N GLN A 232 -13.06 20.74 2.01
CA GLN A 232 -13.02 21.45 0.74
C GLN A 232 -13.52 20.59 -0.43
N MET A 233 -13.29 19.27 -0.38
CA MET A 233 -13.81 18.32 -1.37
C MET A 233 -15.33 18.12 -1.23
N ASN A 234 -15.82 18.01 0.00
CA ASN A 234 -17.21 17.72 0.29
C ASN A 234 -18.01 19.02 0.46
N THR A 235 -18.32 19.71 -0.64
CA THR A 235 -19.10 20.95 -0.64
C THR A 235 -20.61 20.73 -0.45
N GLY A 236 -21.03 19.57 0.07
CA GLY A 236 -22.43 19.15 0.23
C GLY A 236 -22.56 17.93 1.14
N ALA A 237 -23.72 17.26 1.13
CA ALA A 237 -24.00 16.13 2.02
C ALA A 237 -23.31 14.80 1.60
N MET A 238 -22.57 14.80 0.50
CA MET A 238 -21.90 13.59 -0.02
C MET A 238 -20.44 13.58 0.42
N CYS A 239 -20.08 12.58 1.22
CA CYS A 239 -18.69 12.31 1.56
C CYS A 239 -18.04 11.49 0.44
N THR A 240 -16.91 11.98 -0.05
CA THR A 240 -16.12 11.33 -1.10
C THR A 240 -14.76 10.87 -0.56
N PRO A 241 -14.22 9.75 -1.07
CA PRO A 241 -12.87 9.35 -0.71
C PRO A 241 -11.85 10.31 -1.34
N VAL A 242 -10.70 10.49 -0.67
CA VAL A 242 -9.48 10.95 -1.35
C VAL A 242 -8.91 9.74 -2.09
N ASP A 243 -8.50 9.90 -3.35
CA ASP A 243 -7.92 8.82 -4.18
C ASP A 243 -6.93 9.41 -5.20
N GLU A 244 -6.00 10.25 -4.76
CA GLU A 244 -5.17 11.05 -5.68
C GLU A 244 -3.74 10.54 -5.79
N THR A 245 -3.15 10.68 -6.99
CA THR A 245 -1.75 10.29 -7.26
C THR A 245 -0.85 11.51 -7.18
N PHE A 246 0.01 11.55 -6.17
CA PHE A 246 1.02 12.58 -5.97
C PHE A 246 2.35 12.18 -6.61
N LEU A 247 3.03 13.15 -7.22
CA LEU A 247 4.38 12.97 -7.76
C LEU A 247 5.40 13.35 -6.68
N LEU A 248 6.11 12.35 -6.17
CA LEU A 248 7.00 12.52 -5.03
C LEU A 248 8.25 13.28 -5.43
N ARG A 249 8.72 14.16 -4.55
CA ARG A 249 10.06 14.76 -4.69
C ARG A 249 11.11 13.74 -4.27
N SER A 250 12.15 13.60 -5.07
CA SER A 250 13.39 13.00 -4.59
C SER A 250 14.12 14.04 -3.73
N ASP A 251 13.97 13.92 -2.41
CA ASP A 251 14.62 14.81 -1.43
C ASP A 251 15.34 13.94 -0.38
N ASN A 252 16.66 13.79 -0.57
CA ASN A 252 17.50 12.91 0.25
C ASN A 252 17.33 13.22 1.75
N GLY A 253 16.80 12.25 2.49
CA GLY A 253 16.65 12.32 3.95
C GLY A 253 15.35 12.92 4.45
N LYS A 254 14.40 13.29 3.59
CA LYS A 254 13.03 13.63 4.01
C LYS A 254 12.05 12.50 3.71
N PRO A 255 11.03 12.29 4.56
CA PRO A 255 9.97 11.35 4.24
C PRO A 255 9.14 11.84 3.04
N ALA A 256 8.70 10.89 2.22
CA ALA A 256 7.75 11.11 1.13
C ALA A 256 6.38 11.57 1.68
N ALA A 257 5.98 11.02 2.83
CA ALA A 257 4.80 11.45 3.58
C ALA A 257 4.99 11.24 5.08
N SER A 258 4.28 12.01 5.91
CA SER A 258 4.28 11.86 7.36
C SER A 258 2.89 12.08 7.92
N VAL A 259 2.32 11.05 8.54
CA VAL A 259 1.02 11.07 9.22
C VAL A 259 1.26 11.17 10.71
N GLN A 260 0.51 12.01 11.41
CA GLN A 260 0.60 12.14 12.86
C GLN A 260 -0.80 12.17 13.46
N SER A 261 -1.01 11.32 14.47
CA SER A 261 -2.21 11.38 15.30
C SER A 261 -1.93 12.15 16.57
N GLU A 262 -2.70 13.21 16.79
CA GLU A 262 -2.60 13.96 18.04
C GLU A 262 -3.14 13.15 19.22
N ASP A 263 -4.06 12.21 19.02
CA ASP A 263 -4.69 11.45 20.12
C ASP A 263 -3.73 10.44 20.76
N SER A 264 -3.02 9.66 19.95
CA SER A 264 -2.02 8.70 20.42
C SER A 264 -0.62 9.30 20.54
N GLY A 265 -0.35 10.41 19.85
CA GLY A 265 1.01 10.96 19.71
C GLY A 265 1.90 10.16 18.76
N ARG A 266 1.35 9.14 18.08
CA ARG A 266 2.09 8.35 17.08
C ARG A 266 2.29 9.15 15.81
N ILE A 267 3.47 8.98 15.23
CA ILE A 267 3.85 9.48 13.90
C ILE A 267 4.24 8.28 13.05
N MET A 268 3.85 8.30 11.79
CA MET A 268 4.33 7.38 10.76
C MET A 268 4.95 8.19 9.63
N ASN A 269 6.27 8.07 9.48
CA ASN A 269 7.02 8.58 8.34
C ASN A 269 7.11 7.49 7.27
N VAL A 270 6.93 7.87 6.00
CA VAL A 270 7.03 6.98 4.85
C VAL A 270 8.22 7.41 4.00
N TYR A 271 9.15 6.48 3.75
CA TYR A 271 10.27 6.66 2.81
C TYR A 271 10.13 5.67 1.68
N THR A 272 10.52 6.05 0.46
CA THR A 272 10.45 5.15 -0.70
C THR A 272 11.37 5.61 -1.82
N ASP A 273 11.74 4.68 -2.69
CA ASP A 273 12.38 4.95 -3.99
C ASP A 273 11.39 5.11 -5.15
N MET A 274 10.09 4.90 -4.90
CA MET A 274 9.05 5.04 -5.92
C MET A 274 8.81 6.50 -6.31
N PRO A 275 8.47 6.77 -7.59
CA PRO A 275 8.31 8.14 -8.09
C PRO A 275 6.97 8.78 -7.70
N ALA A 276 5.98 7.98 -7.28
CA ALA A 276 4.65 8.45 -6.96
C ALA A 276 4.06 7.75 -5.72
N MET A 277 3.01 8.37 -5.19
CA MET A 277 2.21 7.81 -4.11
C MET A 277 0.74 8.02 -4.41
N VAL A 278 -0.07 6.98 -4.28
CA VAL A 278 -1.52 7.12 -4.20
C VAL A 278 -1.90 7.34 -2.74
N LEU A 279 -2.50 8.50 -2.47
CA LEU A 279 -3.14 8.81 -1.21
C LEU A 279 -4.60 8.40 -1.32
N PHE A 280 -4.97 7.36 -0.57
CA PHE A 280 -6.36 6.90 -0.50
C PHE A 280 -6.90 7.04 0.93
N VAL A 281 -7.99 7.80 1.08
CA VAL A 281 -8.71 7.95 2.36
C VAL A 281 -10.16 7.53 2.10
N PRO A 282 -10.51 6.25 2.32
CA PRO A 282 -11.85 5.73 2.05
C PRO A 282 -12.88 6.39 2.95
N TYR A 283 -14.11 6.51 2.44
CA TYR A 283 -15.28 6.81 3.26
C TYR A 283 -16.20 5.61 3.29
N GLU A 284 -16.55 5.15 4.50
CA GLU A 284 -17.47 4.02 4.69
C GLU A 284 -18.77 4.51 5.35
N ALA A 285 -19.85 4.57 4.57
CA ALA A 285 -21.14 5.09 5.03
C ALA A 285 -21.87 4.12 5.96
N GLN A 286 -21.67 2.81 5.76
CA GLN A 286 -22.30 1.76 6.56
C GLN A 286 -21.22 0.99 7.30
N PRO A 287 -21.26 0.93 8.64
CA PRO A 287 -20.18 0.32 9.40
C PRO A 287 -19.91 -1.13 8.99
N LYS A 288 -18.64 -1.43 8.68
CA LYS A 288 -18.15 -2.77 8.37
C LYS A 288 -17.34 -3.31 9.54
N ILE A 289 -17.57 -4.56 9.92
CA ILE A 289 -16.82 -5.20 11.01
C ILE A 289 -15.49 -5.74 10.47
N GLY A 290 -14.38 -5.25 11.02
CA GLY A 290 -13.02 -5.70 10.74
C GLY A 290 -12.46 -6.68 11.76
N LYS A 291 -11.13 -6.80 11.82
CA LYS A 291 -10.45 -7.61 12.85
C LYS A 291 -10.78 -7.13 14.26
N ASP A 292 -10.73 -8.07 15.21
CA ASP A 292 -11.05 -7.86 16.63
C ASP A 292 -12.45 -7.26 16.88
N GLU A 293 -13.39 -7.50 15.95
CA GLU A 293 -14.76 -6.96 15.98
C GLU A 293 -14.82 -5.42 15.97
N VAL A 294 -13.75 -4.75 15.56
CA VAL A 294 -13.72 -3.29 15.43
C VAL A 294 -14.59 -2.86 14.25
N SER A 295 -15.47 -1.89 14.50
CA SER A 295 -16.33 -1.31 13.48
C SER A 295 -15.60 -0.22 12.70
N TYR A 296 -15.56 -0.34 11.37
CA TYR A 296 -14.98 0.63 10.45
C TYR A 296 -16.10 1.42 9.77
N SER A 297 -16.11 2.74 9.98
CA SER A 297 -17.09 3.68 9.42
C SER A 297 -16.46 5.05 9.26
N GLY A 298 -17.05 5.90 8.42
CA GLY A 298 -16.49 7.22 8.13
C GLY A 298 -15.14 7.11 7.44
N TYR A 299 -14.25 8.08 7.67
CA TYR A 299 -12.88 8.06 7.18
C TYR A 299 -11.99 7.22 8.09
N PHE A 300 -12.22 5.91 8.12
CA PHE A 300 -11.65 4.99 9.13
C PHE A 300 -10.14 4.69 8.96
N ALA A 301 -9.53 5.09 7.85
CA ALA A 301 -8.16 4.75 7.50
C ALA A 301 -7.54 5.71 6.47
N ILE A 302 -6.21 5.64 6.35
CA ILE A 302 -5.40 6.22 5.28
C ILE A 302 -4.50 5.15 4.66
N CYS A 303 -4.43 5.09 3.33
CA CYS A 303 -3.46 4.29 2.58
C CYS A 303 -2.46 5.22 1.88
N LEU A 304 -1.19 4.84 1.90
CA LEU A 304 -0.08 5.56 1.27
C LEU A 304 0.66 4.60 0.35
N GLU A 305 0.07 4.31 -0.80
CA GLU A 305 0.57 3.32 -1.75
C GLU A 305 1.71 3.93 -2.59
N THR A 306 2.95 3.61 -2.25
CA THR A 306 4.15 4.00 -3.01
C THR A 306 4.27 3.14 -4.27
N GLN A 307 4.33 3.76 -5.45
CA GLN A 307 4.29 3.06 -6.74
C GLN A 307 4.68 3.96 -7.93
N PHE A 308 4.65 3.41 -9.14
CA PHE A 308 4.62 4.21 -10.37
C PHE A 308 3.26 4.90 -10.54
N VAL A 309 3.21 5.98 -11.32
CA VAL A 309 1.94 6.64 -11.65
C VAL A 309 0.99 5.63 -12.31
N PRO A 310 -0.29 5.53 -11.86
CA PRO A 310 -1.24 4.65 -12.52
C PRO A 310 -1.35 4.96 -14.02
N ASN A 311 -1.50 3.93 -14.84
CA ASN A 311 -1.53 4.05 -16.30
C ASN A 311 -0.26 4.65 -16.95
N ALA A 312 0.88 4.73 -16.25
CA ALA A 312 2.14 5.25 -16.78
C ALA A 312 2.62 4.53 -18.06
N VAL A 313 2.25 3.25 -18.25
CA VAL A 313 2.52 2.51 -19.50
C VAL A 313 1.95 3.17 -20.76
N ASN A 314 0.95 4.04 -20.61
CA ASN A 314 0.30 4.77 -21.69
C ASN A 314 0.58 6.29 -21.64
N CYS A 315 1.40 6.76 -20.70
CA CYS A 315 1.68 8.17 -20.45
C CYS A 315 3.21 8.40 -20.50
N PRO A 316 3.78 8.71 -21.67
CA PRO A 316 5.24 8.71 -21.88
C PRO A 316 6.02 9.76 -21.06
N GLU A 317 5.36 10.74 -20.47
CA GLU A 317 5.96 11.71 -19.54
C GLU A 317 6.25 11.13 -18.15
N PHE A 318 5.59 10.04 -17.77
CA PHE A 318 5.82 9.35 -16.50
C PHE A 318 6.85 8.24 -16.68
N GLN A 319 7.53 7.90 -15.57
CA GLN A 319 8.47 6.79 -15.57
C GLN A 319 7.76 5.49 -15.92
N SER A 320 8.25 4.81 -16.96
CA SER A 320 7.65 3.57 -17.46
C SER A 320 7.87 2.41 -16.49
N PRO A 321 6.82 1.66 -16.11
CA PRO A 321 6.93 0.44 -15.31
C PRO A 321 7.11 -0.83 -16.18
N ILE A 322 7.57 -0.70 -17.43
CA ILE A 322 7.79 -1.84 -18.35
C ILE A 322 9.17 -2.43 -18.09
N TYR A 323 9.22 -3.76 -17.90
CA TYR A 323 10.43 -4.54 -17.69
C TYR A 323 10.55 -5.68 -18.71
N ARG A 324 11.77 -6.14 -18.93
CA ARG A 324 12.15 -7.16 -19.91
C ARG A 324 12.92 -8.30 -19.25
N GLU A 325 13.04 -9.42 -19.96
CA GLU A 325 13.93 -10.51 -19.57
C GLU A 325 15.35 -10.00 -19.32
N GLY A 326 15.92 -10.38 -18.17
CA GLY A 326 17.25 -9.93 -17.72
C GLY A 326 17.25 -8.61 -16.94
N GLU A 327 16.13 -7.88 -16.92
CA GLU A 327 15.94 -6.74 -16.02
C GLU A 327 15.38 -7.18 -14.67
N ARG A 328 15.51 -6.29 -13.68
CA ARG A 328 15.02 -6.55 -12.32
C ARG A 328 14.45 -5.27 -11.73
N LEU A 329 13.22 -5.35 -11.22
CA LEU A 329 12.73 -4.34 -10.29
C LEU A 329 13.27 -4.66 -8.90
N VAL A 330 13.89 -3.66 -8.28
CA VAL A 330 14.12 -3.60 -6.84
C VAL A 330 13.51 -2.31 -6.35
N SER A 331 12.65 -2.38 -5.34
CA SER A 331 12.04 -1.20 -4.72
C SER A 331 11.91 -1.38 -3.23
N GLU A 332 12.08 -0.30 -2.49
CA GLU A 332 11.90 -0.26 -1.05
C GLU A 332 10.90 0.81 -0.60
N THR A 333 10.07 0.44 0.37
CA THR A 333 9.25 1.35 1.17
C THR A 333 9.48 1.09 2.65
N VAL A 334 9.67 2.16 3.42
CA VAL A 334 9.89 2.10 4.86
C VAL A 334 8.81 2.88 5.58
N TYR A 335 8.15 2.23 6.53
CA TYR A 335 7.30 2.86 7.52
C TYR A 335 8.08 2.99 8.83
N GLU A 336 8.51 4.19 9.16
CA GLU A 336 9.17 4.52 10.43
C GLU A 336 8.12 5.04 11.42
N PHE A 337 8.02 4.40 12.58
CA PHE A 337 7.09 4.78 13.63
C PHE A 337 7.81 5.52 14.74
N LEU A 338 7.29 6.70 15.11
CA LEU A 338 7.82 7.52 16.18
C LEU A 338 6.70 7.90 17.13
N THR A 339 7.06 8.34 18.33
CA THR A 339 6.15 8.97 19.28
C THR A 339 6.64 10.37 19.59
N ASN A 340 5.74 11.35 19.61
CA ASN A 340 6.05 12.63 20.20
C ASN A 340 5.99 12.49 21.72
N ASP A 341 7.14 12.68 22.38
CA ASP A 341 7.18 12.77 23.84
C ASP A 341 6.25 13.89 24.31
N CYS A 342 5.48 13.63 25.37
CA CYS A 342 4.99 14.73 26.19
C CYS A 342 6.23 15.38 26.81
N GLY A 343 6.53 16.62 26.41
CA GLY A 343 7.58 17.43 27.03
C GLY A 343 7.42 17.62 28.53
#